data_AF-A0A920HG90-F1
#
_entry.id   AF-A0A920HG90-F1
#
_cell.length_a   1.000
_cell.length_b   1.000
_cell.length_c   1.000
_cell.angle_alpha   90.00
_cell.angle_beta   90.00
_cell.angle_gamma   90.00
#
_symmetry.space_group_name_H-M   'P 1'
#
loop_
_entity.id
_entity.type
_entity.pdbx_description
1 polymer ?
#
loop_
_entity_poly.entity_id
_entity_poly.type
_entity_poly.pdbx_seq_one_letter_code
_entity_poly.pdbx_strand_id
1 'polypeptide(L)'
;MGESTFMVEMNETASILNNLTKNSLILLDEIGRGTSTYDGISIAWAIAEFLHENKNKPHVLFATHYHDLNEMESLFKRIKNFNVSVKETKDDVIF
;
A
#
# COMPACT_ATOMS: atom_id res chain seq x y z
N MET A 1 19.44 -10.33 -18.85
CA MET A 1 20.06 -9.73 -17.65
C MET A 1 18.94 -9.58 -16.64
N GLY A 2 19.09 -10.17 -15.44
CA GLY A 2 18.02 -10.17 -14.43
C GLY A 2 18.02 -8.86 -13.67
N GLU A 3 16.87 -8.20 -13.62
CA GLU A 3 16.65 -7.00 -12.79
C GLU A 3 16.39 -7.40 -11.33
N SER A 4 16.76 -6.54 -10.39
CA SER A 4 16.40 -6.74 -8.98
C SER A 4 14.88 -6.70 -8.83
N THR A 5 14.30 -7.69 -8.14
CA THR A 5 12.84 -7.75 -7.89
C THR A 5 12.31 -6.46 -7.29
N PHE A 6 13.05 -5.87 -6.34
CA PHE A 6 12.69 -4.59 -5.74
C PHE A 6 12.72 -3.43 -6.75
N MET A 7 13.69 -3.42 -7.67
CA MET A 7 13.74 -2.40 -8.72
C MET A 7 12.55 -2.52 -9.68
N VAL A 8 12.15 -3.75 -10.04
CA VAL A 8 10.97 -4.00 -10.87
C VAL A 8 9.71 -3.50 -10.17
N GLU A 9 9.53 -3.83 -8.90
CA GLU A 9 8.41 -3.36 -8.05
C GLU A 9 8.35 -1.82 -8.00
N MET A 10 9.48 -1.14 -7.83
CA MET A 10 9.55 0.32 -7.80
C MET A 10 9.27 0.94 -9.18
N ASN A 11 9.70 0.30 -10.27
CA ASN A 11 9.41 0.76 -11.63
C ASN A 11 7.93 0.60 -11.98
N GLU A 12 7.30 -0.50 -11.58
CA GLU A 12 5.86 -0.72 -11.73
C GLU A 12 5.05 0.32 -10.94
N THR A 13 5.45 0.57 -9.69
CA THR A 13 4.87 1.62 -8.86
C THR A 13 5.01 3.00 -9.52
N ALA A 14 6.21 3.34 -10.00
CA ALA A 14 6.45 4.61 -10.70
C ALA A 14 5.58 4.74 -11.96
N SER A 15 5.40 3.66 -12.71
CA SER A 15 4.52 3.64 -13.89
C SER A 15 3.07 3.95 -13.52
N ILE A 16 2.55 3.36 -12.43
CA ILE A 16 1.21 3.66 -11.90
C ILE A 16 1.11 5.14 -11.51
N LEU A 17 2.07 5.64 -10.72
CA LEU A 17 2.04 7.01 -10.20
C LEU A 17 2.11 8.07 -11.31
N ASN A 18 2.87 7.82 -12.37
CA ASN A 18 3.01 8.73 -13.51
C ASN A 18 1.81 8.74 -14.46
N ASN A 19 1.01 7.67 -14.48
CA ASN A 19 -0.09 7.51 -15.44
C ASN A 19 -1.49 7.56 -14.81
N LEU A 20 -1.60 7.73 -13.49
CA LEU A 20 -2.90 7.76 -12.82
C LEU A 20 -3.77 8.93 -13.30
N THR A 21 -5.07 8.68 -13.33
CA THR A 21 -6.11 9.65 -13.65
C THR A 21 -7.19 9.64 -12.58
N LYS A 22 -8.11 10.61 -12.63
CA LYS A 22 -9.26 10.67 -11.71
C LYS A 22 -10.19 9.45 -11.73
N ASN A 23 -10.14 8.65 -12.80
CA ASN A 23 -10.98 7.46 -12.96
C ASN A 23 -10.20 6.16 -12.68
N SER A 24 -9.01 6.25 -12.09
CA SER A 24 -8.18 5.07 -11.81
C SER A 24 -8.64 4.36 -10.54
N LEU A 25 -8.63 3.03 -10.60
CA LEU A 25 -8.62 2.14 -9.45
C LEU A 25 -7.21 1.57 -9.32
N ILE A 26 -6.56 1.83 -8.19
CA ILE A 26 -5.19 1.38 -7.91
C ILE A 26 -5.25 0.32 -6.81
N LEU A 27 -4.63 -0.83 -7.07
CA LEU A 27 -4.48 -1.92 -6.11
C LEU A 27 -2.99 -2.05 -5.79
N LEU A 28 -2.62 -1.80 -4.54
CA LEU A 28 -1.25 -1.96 -4.04
C LEU A 28 -1.24 -3.13 -3.06
N ASP A 29 -0.25 -4.00 -3.18
CA ASP A 29 -0.10 -5.19 -2.34
C ASP A 29 1.33 -5.27 -1.82
N GLU A 30 1.48 -5.17 -0.50
CA GLU A 30 2.74 -5.28 0.25
C GLU A 30 3.95 -4.50 -0.30
N ILE A 31 3.71 -3.30 -0.86
CA ILE A 31 4.78 -2.46 -1.42
C ILE A 31 5.84 -2.11 -0.37
N GLY A 32 7.12 -2.26 -0.75
CA GLY A 32 8.27 -1.93 0.11
C GLY A 32 8.89 -3.11 0.84
N ARG A 33 8.40 -4.33 0.63
CA ARG A 33 8.88 -5.55 1.30
C ARG A 33 10.32 -5.95 0.90
N GLY A 34 10.80 -5.52 -0.26
CA GLY A 34 12.13 -5.85 -0.78
C GLY A 34 13.31 -5.06 -0.18
N THR A 35 13.08 -4.20 0.82
CA THR A 35 14.10 -3.36 1.46
C THR A 35 14.04 -3.47 3.00
N SER A 36 14.84 -2.67 3.72
CA SER A 36 14.80 -2.62 5.19
C SER A 36 13.41 -2.20 5.69
N THR A 37 13.02 -2.65 6.89
CA THR A 37 11.67 -2.40 7.41
C THR A 37 11.31 -0.90 7.45
N TYR A 38 12.21 -0.06 7.95
CA TYR A 38 11.94 1.39 8.04
C TYR A 38 11.95 2.07 6.67
N ASP A 39 12.80 1.62 5.74
CA ASP A 39 12.79 2.13 4.37
C ASP A 39 11.48 1.73 3.66
N GLY A 40 11.03 0.49 3.85
CA GLY A 40 9.78 -0.03 3.29
C GLY A 40 8.55 0.71 3.82
N ILE A 41 8.48 0.93 5.14
CA ILE A 41 7.43 1.76 5.77
C ILE A 41 7.46 3.18 5.19
N SER A 42 8.65 3.79 5.08
CA SER A 42 8.79 5.15 4.55
C SER A 42 8.32 5.28 3.10
N ILE A 43 8.64 4.29 2.26
CA ILE A 43 8.20 4.22 0.87
C ILE A 43 6.67 4.04 0.80
N ALA A 44 6.13 3.06 1.53
CA ALA A 44 4.69 2.79 1.56
C ALA A 44 3.89 4.01 2.02
N TRP A 45 4.35 4.68 3.07
CA TRP A 45 3.75 5.91 3.58
C TRP A 45 3.77 7.02 2.54
N ALA A 46 4.93 7.29 1.94
CA ALA A 46 5.08 8.35 0.95
C ALA A 46 4.19 8.12 -0.29
N ILE A 47 4.03 6.86 -0.73
CA ILE A 47 3.13 6.51 -1.84
C ILE A 47 1.67 6.76 -1.44
N ALA A 48 1.26 6.28 -0.26
CA ALA A 48 -0.11 6.48 0.22
C ALA A 48 -0.46 7.96 0.40
N GLU A 49 0.45 8.75 0.97
CA GLU A 49 0.32 10.20 1.10
C GLU A 49 0.25 10.88 -0.27
N PHE A 50 1.15 10.53 -1.21
CA PHE A 50 1.11 11.08 -2.56
C PHE A 50 -0.22 10.81 -3.25
N LEU A 51 -0.74 9.58 -3.18
CA LEU A 51 -2.05 9.22 -3.76
C LEU A 51 -3.20 9.96 -3.08
N HIS A 52 -3.10 10.18 -1.76
CA HIS A 52 -4.07 10.95 -0.99
C HIS A 52 -4.06 12.44 -1.36
N GLU A 53 -2.91 13.06 -1.56
CA GLU A 53 -2.82 14.49 -1.89
C GLU A 53 -2.90 14.78 -3.40
N ASN A 54 -2.79 13.76 -4.24
CA ASN A 54 -2.84 13.92 -5.69
C ASN A 54 -4.15 14.58 -6.14
N LYS A 55 -4.07 15.54 -7.07
CA LYS A 55 -5.23 16.26 -7.63
C LYS A 55 -6.28 15.33 -8.24
N ASN A 56 -5.85 14.21 -8.81
CA ASN A 56 -6.73 13.22 -9.43
C ASN A 56 -7.51 12.40 -8.41
N LYS A 57 -7.03 12.26 -7.17
CA LYS A 57 -7.72 11.56 -6.08
C LYS A 57 -8.29 10.18 -6.50
N PRO A 58 -7.46 9.26 -7.03
CA PRO A 58 -7.93 7.96 -7.48
C PRO A 58 -8.52 7.12 -6.33
N HIS A 59 -9.28 6.07 -6.68
CA HIS A 59 -9.67 5.06 -5.71
C HIS A 59 -8.49 4.12 -5.48
N VAL A 60 -8.13 3.88 -4.23
CA VAL A 60 -6.97 3.07 -3.86
C VAL A 60 -7.38 2.02 -2.85
N LEU A 61 -6.99 0.77 -3.10
CA LEU A 61 -6.94 -0.27 -2.10
C LEU A 61 -5.48 -0.62 -1.87
N PHE A 62 -5.03 -0.52 -0.61
CA PHE A 62 -3.65 -0.81 -0.24
C PHE A 62 -3.64 -1.90 0.83
N ALA A 63 -3.27 -3.12 0.43
CA ALA A 63 -2.99 -4.21 1.35
C ALA A 63 -1.54 -4.11 1.84
N THR A 64 -1.35 -4.13 3.15
CA THR A 64 -0.02 -4.02 3.77
C THR A 64 0.02 -4.74 5.10
N HIS A 65 1.21 -5.21 5.48
CA HIS A 65 1.50 -5.73 6.82
C HIS A 65 2.07 -4.66 7.75
N TYR A 66 2.34 -3.44 7.27
CA TYR A 66 2.88 -2.36 8.09
C TYR A 66 1.78 -1.76 8.98
N HIS A 67 1.80 -2.12 10.27
CA HIS A 67 0.85 -1.59 11.25
C HIS A 67 1.01 -0.08 11.48
N ASP A 68 2.20 0.47 11.24
CA ASP A 68 2.50 1.91 11.34
C ASP A 68 1.60 2.74 10.41
N LEU A 69 1.19 2.19 9.26
CA LEU A 69 0.29 2.89 8.33
C LEU A 69 -1.13 3.06 8.89
N ASN A 70 -1.53 2.35 9.96
CA ASN A 70 -2.83 2.53 10.59
C ASN A 70 -2.99 3.97 11.13
N GLU A 71 -1.91 4.61 11.57
CA GLU A 71 -1.93 5.98 12.07
C GLU A 71 -2.39 6.99 11.00
N MET A 72 -2.21 6.66 9.72
CA MET A 72 -2.61 7.51 8.60
C MET A 72 -4.11 7.82 8.59
N GLU A 73 -4.98 6.93 9.10
CA GLU A 73 -6.41 7.21 9.20
C GLU A 73 -6.71 8.41 10.11
N SER A 74 -5.90 8.64 11.14
CA SER A 74 -6.05 9.79 12.03
C SER A 74 -5.55 11.10 11.41
N LEU A 75 -4.58 11.01 10.49
CA LEU A 75 -3.92 12.14 9.86
C LEU A 75 -4.62 12.58 8.55
N PHE A 76 -5.18 11.63 7.81
CA PHE A 76 -5.70 11.84 6.45
C PHE A 76 -7.20 11.49 6.37
N LYS A 77 -8.03 12.52 6.15
CA LYS A 77 -9.50 12.40 6.20
C LYS A 77 -10.11 11.37 5.24
N ARG A 78 -9.43 11.04 4.13
CA ARG A 78 -9.94 10.07 3.13
C ARG A 78 -9.36 8.67 3.29
N ILE A 79 -8.45 8.45 4.23
CA ILE A 79 -7.93 7.12 4.55
C ILE A 79 -8.87 6.45 5.56
N LYS A 80 -9.12 5.17 5.33
CA LYS A 80 -9.95 4.30 6.18
C LYS A 80 -9.28 2.96 6.31
N ASN A 81 -9.09 2.49 7.54
CA ASN A 81 -8.48 1.19 7.79
C ASN A 81 -9.56 0.10 7.74
N PHE A 82 -9.22 -1.00 7.09
CA PHE A 82 -10.00 -2.22 7.06
C PHE A 82 -9.08 -3.38 7.41
N ASN A 83 -9.58 -4.36 8.16
CA ASN A 83 -8.85 -5.57 8.48
C ASN A 83 -9.70 -6.79 8.15
N VAL A 84 -9.03 -7.90 7.88
CA VAL A 84 -9.64 -9.22 7.76
C VAL A 84 -9.42 -9.90 9.10
N SER A 85 -10.51 -10.21 9.82
CA SER A 85 -10.44 -10.88 11.12
C SER A 85 -10.37 -12.39 10.92
N VAL A 86 -9.28 -13.02 11.36
CA VAL A 86 -9.17 -14.48 11.41
C VAL A 86 -9.79 -14.98 12.73
N LYS A 87 -10.68 -15.97 12.66
CA LYS A 87 -11.24 -16.60 13.86
C LYS A 87 -10.58 -17.97 14.05
N GLU A 88 -9.71 -18.06 15.06
CA GLU A 88 -9.14 -19.34 15.48
C GLU A 88 -10.18 -20.15 16.26
N THR A 89 -10.46 -21.35 15.81
CA THR A 89 -11.18 -22.38 16.57
C THR A 89 -10.17 -23.38 17.12
N LYS A 90 -10.53 -24.14 18.16
CA LYS A 90 -9.61 -25.08 18.84
C LYS A 90 -8.89 -26.06 17.91
N ASP A 91 -9.48 -26.36 16.75
CA ASP A 91 -9.00 -27.38 15.83
C ASP A 91 -8.77 -26.84 14.40
N ASP A 92 -9.07 -25.56 14.11
CA ASP A 92 -8.96 -25.02 12.75
C ASP A 92 -8.90 -23.49 12.69
N VAL A 93 -8.23 -22.97 11.65
CA VAL A 93 -8.13 -21.53 11.35
C VAL A 93 -9.13 -21.21 10.23
N ILE A 94 -10.18 -20.43 10.55
CA ILE A 94 -11.17 -19.97 9.57
C ILE A 94 -10.88 -18.51 9.23
N PHE A 95 -10.66 -18.22 7.94
CA PHE A 95 -10.44 -16.88 7.36
C PHE A 95 -11.76 -16.19 7.00
#